data_AF-J4C372-F1
#
_entry.id   AF-J4C372-F1
#
_cell.length_a   1.000
_cell.length_b   1.000
_cell.length_c   1.000
_cell.angle_alpha   90.00
_cell.angle_beta   90.00
_cell.angle_gamma   90.00
#
_symmetry.space_group_name_H-M   'P 1'
#
loop_
_entity.id
_entity.type
_entity.pdbx_description
1 polymer ?
#
loop_
_entity_poly.entity_id
_entity_poly.type
_entity_poly.pdbx_seq_one_letter_code
_entity_poly.pdbx_strand_id
1 'polypeptide(L)'
;MCIIDPASITLCASLSCAAIGTTYLISNVKKIPHPSECGCIGRFYRMTGAHSHDPLDLIFEFHEAVDFLENGKYFLEVTSGRFKYRTQPVNVRHGEKLNVHVRQCDDFVTIELHQKHIARTSEHGTLRISVLDEILSGRPPKKRKYTLIHKDQASTKLTLSIYKMDSNIATMNLTPLTLQVLIQAQQEGNIMEEDMLNSLDEMEDTEKLKYFSKVITGPLRKMNSVKTGYTEYFFKPFEVSPGCWDWCFWESIEKYKAGDKQDGNISFLSISLVTPDTSNRKRFLLRYHTRNGPLQILFKTVDRDRDIWIDGLKEFIQKATEVFHANPTFKILKKKNKAVVVTKDLDPSPKYEDVHRLRLKDKQYNLNDDVFYENEDDSGGNENKNRGIHTVPSPLSAGLSEVAKFKKNLQIMESNMYRPT
;
A
#
# COMPACT_ATOMS: atom_id res chain seq x y z
N MET A 1 29.26 -69.20 -9.59
CA MET A 1 29.64 -67.94 -8.92
C MET A 1 29.42 -66.83 -9.93
N CYS A 2 28.32 -66.08 -9.83
CA CYS A 2 28.03 -65.00 -10.78
C CYS A 2 28.89 -63.80 -10.44
N ILE A 3 29.88 -63.50 -11.26
CA ILE A 3 30.72 -62.31 -11.13
C ILE A 3 29.88 -61.15 -11.68
N ILE A 4 29.33 -60.34 -10.77
CA ILE A 4 28.64 -59.10 -11.15
C ILE A 4 29.73 -58.11 -11.57
N ASP A 5 29.63 -57.65 -12.82
CA ASP A 5 30.55 -56.68 -13.39
C ASP A 5 30.44 -55.32 -12.64
N PRO A 6 31.55 -54.80 -12.07
CA PRO A 6 31.58 -53.51 -11.38
C PRO A 6 31.04 -52.35 -12.24
N ALA A 7 31.20 -52.40 -13.57
CA ALA A 7 30.68 -51.35 -14.46
C ALA A 7 29.15 -51.33 -14.46
N SER A 8 28.50 -52.49 -14.37
CA SER A 8 27.04 -52.61 -14.32
C SER A 8 26.45 -52.03 -13.03
N ILE A 9 27.14 -52.20 -11.89
CA ILE A 9 26.73 -51.61 -10.60
C ILE A 9 26.83 -50.08 -10.66
N THR A 10 27.93 -49.57 -11.22
CA THR A 10 28.18 -48.12 -11.31
C THR A 10 27.17 -47.43 -12.23
N LEU A 11 26.81 -48.08 -13.34
CA LEU A 11 25.82 -47.56 -14.30
C LEU A 11 24.39 -47.58 -13.73
N CYS A 12 24.06 -48.59 -12.93
CA CYS A 12 22.77 -48.67 -12.26
C CYS A 12 22.63 -47.60 -11.15
N ALA A 13 23.73 -47.35 -10.40
CA ALA A 13 23.77 -46.29 -9.40
C ALA A 13 23.66 -44.89 -10.03
N SER A 14 24.33 -44.63 -11.16
CA SER A 14 24.25 -43.33 -11.85
C SER A 14 22.88 -43.07 -12.45
N LEU A 15 22.25 -44.09 -13.07
CA LEU A 15 20.87 -44.01 -13.58
C LEU A 15 19.87 -43.79 -12.44
N SER A 16 20.06 -44.46 -11.31
CA SER A 16 19.19 -44.30 -10.13
C SER A 16 19.31 -42.90 -9.54
N CYS A 17 20.54 -42.37 -9.41
CA CYS A 17 20.78 -41.00 -8.95
C CYS A 17 20.21 -39.96 -9.93
N ALA A 18 20.38 -40.17 -11.25
CA ALA A 18 19.82 -39.28 -12.27
C ALA A 18 18.28 -39.31 -12.26
N ALA A 19 17.67 -40.50 -12.12
CA ALA A 19 16.23 -40.65 -12.00
C ALA A 19 15.71 -39.93 -10.74
N ILE A 20 16.29 -40.22 -9.57
CA ILE A 20 15.90 -39.58 -8.30
C ILE A 20 16.09 -38.06 -8.39
N GLY A 21 17.21 -37.59 -8.92
CA GLY A 21 17.48 -36.17 -9.14
C GLY A 21 16.47 -35.51 -10.08
N THR A 22 16.10 -36.19 -11.16
CA THR A 22 15.10 -35.70 -12.12
C THR A 22 13.72 -35.64 -11.47
N THR A 23 13.31 -36.67 -10.72
CA THR A 23 12.03 -36.68 -10.00
C THR A 23 11.98 -35.62 -8.90
N TYR A 24 13.11 -35.38 -8.22
CA TYR A 24 13.25 -34.30 -7.24
C TYR A 24 13.16 -32.91 -7.89
N LEU A 25 13.81 -32.72 -9.04
CA LEU A 25 13.71 -31.47 -9.81
C LEU A 25 12.31 -31.23 -10.35
N ILE A 26 11.63 -32.25 -10.88
CA ILE A 26 10.24 -32.15 -11.37
C ILE A 26 9.30 -31.80 -10.21
N SER A 27 9.44 -32.47 -9.07
CA SER A 27 8.58 -32.21 -7.90
C SER A 27 8.84 -30.84 -7.24
N ASN A 28 10.05 -30.31 -7.34
CA ASN A 28 10.42 -29.00 -6.80
C ASN A 28 10.55 -27.90 -7.86
N VAL A 29 10.18 -28.17 -9.11
CA VAL A 29 10.35 -27.23 -10.22
C VAL A 29 9.60 -25.92 -9.98
N LYS A 30 8.55 -25.94 -9.14
CA LYS A 30 7.79 -24.76 -8.74
C LYS A 30 8.53 -23.85 -7.74
N LYS A 31 9.48 -24.40 -6.98
CA LYS A 31 10.26 -23.68 -5.97
C LYS A 31 11.58 -23.13 -6.50
N ILE A 32 12.05 -23.65 -7.63
CA ILE A 32 13.31 -23.22 -8.24
C ILE A 32 13.02 -21.99 -9.11
N PRO A 33 13.66 -20.83 -8.87
CA PRO A 33 13.48 -19.66 -9.71
C PRO A 33 13.86 -20.02 -11.16
N HIS A 34 13.07 -19.55 -12.13
CA HIS A 34 13.42 -19.77 -13.53
C HIS A 34 14.79 -19.13 -13.81
N PRO A 35 15.67 -19.70 -14.66
CA PRO A 35 16.98 -19.11 -14.91
C PRO A 35 16.93 -17.62 -15.29
N SER A 36 15.87 -17.20 -15.99
CA SER A 36 15.66 -15.80 -16.34
C SER A 36 15.21 -14.90 -15.18
N GLU A 37 14.77 -15.45 -14.05
CA GLU A 37 14.51 -14.68 -12.83
C GLU A 37 15.82 -14.29 -12.13
N CYS A 38 16.97 -14.86 -12.52
CA CYS A 38 18.28 -14.38 -12.08
C CYS A 38 18.64 -13.11 -12.87
N GLY A 39 18.91 -11.99 -12.19
CA GLY A 39 19.07 -10.68 -12.83
C GLY A 39 20.03 -10.64 -14.03
N CYS A 40 21.20 -11.29 -13.94
CA CYS A 40 22.17 -11.33 -15.05
C CYS A 40 21.65 -12.13 -16.25
N ILE A 41 21.07 -13.30 -16.00
CA ILE A 41 20.56 -14.19 -17.05
C ILE A 41 19.29 -13.59 -17.64
N GLY A 42 18.35 -13.12 -16.81
CA GLY A 42 17.13 -12.45 -17.23
C GLY A 42 17.39 -11.26 -18.14
N ARG A 43 18.38 -10.43 -17.80
CA ARG A 43 18.81 -9.31 -18.65
C ARG A 43 19.31 -9.79 -20.01
N PHE A 44 20.09 -10.87 -20.07
CA PHE A 44 20.51 -11.46 -21.33
C PHE A 44 19.32 -11.91 -22.19
N TYR A 45 18.35 -12.60 -21.59
CA TYR A 45 17.12 -13.03 -22.30
C TYR A 45 16.27 -11.85 -22.80
N ARG A 46 16.29 -10.69 -22.13
CA ARG A 46 15.67 -9.46 -22.65
C ARG A 46 16.45 -8.87 -23.80
N MET A 47 17.77 -8.79 -23.68
CA MET A 47 18.63 -8.23 -24.71
C MET A 47 18.55 -9.04 -26.01
N THR A 48 18.37 -10.36 -25.93
CA THR A 48 18.15 -11.21 -27.10
C THR A 48 16.72 -11.19 -27.63
N GLY A 49 15.80 -10.48 -26.95
CA GLY A 49 14.38 -10.44 -27.29
C GLY A 49 13.63 -11.75 -27.03
N ALA A 50 14.26 -12.71 -26.32
CA ALA A 50 13.61 -13.97 -25.97
C ALA A 50 12.46 -13.76 -24.98
N HIS A 51 12.57 -12.74 -24.12
CA HIS A 51 11.53 -12.33 -23.18
C HIS A 51 11.16 -10.87 -23.38
N SER A 52 9.89 -10.57 -23.14
CA SER A 52 9.24 -9.32 -23.53
C SER A 52 9.25 -8.25 -22.43
N HIS A 53 9.42 -8.62 -21.16
CA HIS A 53 9.40 -7.69 -20.02
C HIS A 53 10.29 -8.15 -18.86
N ASP A 54 10.34 -7.37 -17.76
CA ASP A 54 10.92 -7.77 -16.47
C ASP A 54 9.92 -8.57 -15.63
N PRO A 55 10.34 -9.31 -14.59
CA PRO A 55 9.39 -9.84 -13.61
C PRO A 55 8.64 -8.69 -12.92
N LEU A 56 7.37 -8.92 -12.57
CA LEU A 56 6.46 -7.91 -12.02
C LEU A 56 5.67 -8.49 -10.86
N ASP A 57 5.46 -7.71 -9.81
CA ASP A 57 4.47 -8.00 -8.79
C ASP A 57 3.24 -7.12 -9.00
N LEU A 58 2.06 -7.74 -9.03
CA LEU A 58 0.79 -7.09 -9.33
C LEU A 58 -0.21 -7.32 -8.20
N ILE A 59 -1.07 -6.34 -7.93
CA ILE A 59 -2.25 -6.52 -7.09
C ILE A 59 -3.49 -6.49 -7.97
N PHE A 60 -4.20 -7.61 -8.01
CA PHE A 60 -5.51 -7.71 -8.64
C PHE A 60 -6.59 -7.44 -7.61
N GLU A 61 -7.30 -6.33 -7.76
CA GLU A 61 -8.51 -6.03 -6.98
C GLU A 61 -9.74 -6.33 -7.81
N PHE A 62 -10.45 -7.38 -7.45
CA PHE A 62 -11.74 -7.72 -8.05
C PHE A 62 -12.81 -6.83 -7.42
N HIS A 63 -13.78 -6.34 -8.20
CA HIS A 63 -14.86 -5.49 -7.67
C HIS A 63 -16.20 -6.21 -7.72
N GLU A 64 -16.60 -6.64 -8.92
CA GLU A 64 -17.91 -7.25 -9.17
C GLU A 64 -17.86 -8.12 -10.42
N ALA A 65 -18.51 -9.29 -10.35
CA ALA A 65 -18.90 -10.05 -11.53
C ALA A 65 -20.40 -9.84 -11.79
N VAL A 66 -20.77 -9.47 -13.01
CA VAL A 66 -22.13 -9.09 -13.41
C VAL A 66 -22.54 -9.91 -14.62
N ASP A 67 -23.84 -10.13 -14.79
CA ASP A 67 -24.48 -10.84 -15.90
C ASP A 67 -24.32 -12.38 -15.84
N PHE A 68 -25.44 -13.07 -16.11
CA PHE A 68 -25.56 -14.54 -16.31
C PHE A 68 -25.04 -15.47 -15.20
N LEU A 69 -24.90 -14.97 -13.97
CA LEU A 69 -24.54 -15.80 -12.82
C LEU A 69 -25.79 -16.36 -12.13
N GLU A 70 -25.85 -17.67 -12.01
CA GLU A 70 -26.84 -18.36 -11.18
C GLU A 70 -26.59 -18.09 -9.68
N ASN A 71 -27.57 -18.40 -8.83
CA ASN A 71 -27.37 -18.34 -7.39
C ASN A 71 -26.37 -19.42 -6.95
N GLY A 72 -25.21 -19.00 -6.44
CA GLY A 72 -24.18 -19.93 -5.99
C GLY A 72 -22.98 -19.24 -5.34
N LYS A 73 -22.03 -20.05 -4.86
CA LYS A 73 -20.75 -19.56 -4.35
C LYS A 73 -19.73 -19.59 -5.48
N TYR A 74 -19.15 -18.43 -5.77
CA TYR A 74 -18.15 -18.29 -6.83
C TYR A 74 -16.80 -17.93 -6.24
N PHE A 75 -15.73 -18.34 -6.91
CA PHE A 75 -14.38 -17.90 -6.62
C PHE A 75 -13.62 -17.71 -7.93
N LEU A 76 -12.61 -16.85 -7.89
CA LEU A 76 -11.70 -16.60 -9.01
C LEU A 76 -10.38 -17.33 -8.76
N GLU A 77 -9.87 -17.96 -9.81
CA GLU A 77 -8.52 -18.51 -9.85
C GLU A 77 -7.69 -17.67 -10.84
N VAL A 78 -6.61 -17.08 -10.36
CA VAL A 78 -5.65 -16.33 -11.18
C VAL A 78 -4.43 -17.21 -11.39
N THR A 79 -4.11 -17.50 -12.64
CA THR A 79 -2.94 -18.26 -13.03
C THR A 79 -1.96 -17.36 -13.76
N SER A 80 -0.73 -17.32 -13.25
CA SER A 80 0.41 -16.61 -13.84
C SER A 80 1.55 -17.62 -14.01
N GLY A 81 1.71 -18.13 -15.23
CA GLY A 81 2.64 -19.22 -15.52
C GLY A 81 2.39 -20.47 -14.65
N ARG A 82 3.31 -20.73 -13.72
CA ARG A 82 3.24 -21.87 -12.78
C ARG A 82 2.55 -21.56 -11.45
N PHE A 83 2.27 -20.29 -11.18
CA PHE A 83 1.65 -19.83 -9.93
C PHE A 83 0.14 -19.78 -10.08
N LYS A 84 -0.55 -20.19 -9.02
CA LYS A 84 -2.01 -20.17 -8.93
C LYS A 84 -2.42 -19.49 -7.64
N TYR A 85 -3.27 -18.47 -7.78
CA TYR A 85 -3.81 -17.68 -6.70
C TYR A 85 -5.32 -17.83 -6.70
N ARG A 86 -5.94 -17.92 -5.54
CA ARG A 86 -7.37 -18.22 -5.44
C ARG A 86 -8.05 -17.30 -4.44
N THR A 87 -9.14 -16.69 -4.86
CA THR A 87 -9.99 -15.89 -3.97
C THR A 87 -10.84 -16.79 -3.08
N GLN A 88 -11.40 -16.23 -2.01
CA GLN A 88 -12.36 -16.96 -1.21
C GLN A 88 -13.69 -17.18 -1.96
N PRO A 89 -14.46 -18.24 -1.67
CA PRO A 89 -15.77 -18.43 -2.26
C PRO A 89 -16.79 -17.45 -1.67
N VAL A 90 -17.34 -16.56 -2.50
CA VAL A 90 -18.30 -15.52 -2.11
C VAL A 90 -19.43 -15.34 -3.12
N ASN A 91 -20.50 -14.66 -2.70
CA ASN A 91 -21.64 -14.35 -3.55
C ASN A 91 -21.35 -13.05 -4.33
N VAL A 92 -20.79 -13.19 -5.53
CA VAL A 92 -20.84 -12.28 -6.72
C VAL A 92 -20.23 -10.85 -6.58
N ARG A 93 -20.23 -10.24 -5.39
CA ARG A 93 -19.68 -8.90 -5.11
C ARG A 93 -18.58 -8.99 -4.08
N HIS A 94 -17.34 -8.74 -4.48
CA HIS A 94 -16.22 -8.78 -3.56
C HIS A 94 -15.10 -7.87 -4.01
N GLY A 95 -14.58 -7.09 -3.06
CA GLY A 95 -13.36 -6.27 -3.15
C GLY A 95 -12.11 -7.04 -2.72
N GLU A 96 -11.95 -8.31 -3.14
CA GLU A 96 -10.76 -9.09 -2.77
C GLU A 96 -9.54 -8.61 -3.54
N LYS A 97 -8.38 -8.62 -2.87
CA LYS A 97 -7.08 -8.33 -3.47
C LYS A 97 -6.23 -9.58 -3.49
N LEU A 98 -5.63 -9.88 -4.64
CA LEU A 98 -4.64 -10.94 -4.79
C LEU A 98 -3.30 -10.36 -5.23
N ASN A 99 -2.24 -10.72 -4.53
CA ASN A 99 -0.87 -10.43 -4.94
C ASN A 99 -0.43 -11.51 -5.93
N VAL A 100 -0.17 -11.12 -7.17
CA VAL A 100 0.13 -11.99 -8.31
C VAL A 100 1.52 -11.65 -8.81
N HIS A 101 2.41 -12.65 -8.78
CA HIS A 101 3.73 -12.54 -9.36
C HIS A 101 3.70 -12.97 -10.83
N VAL A 102 4.26 -12.15 -11.71
CA VAL A 102 4.38 -12.41 -13.15
C VAL A 102 5.86 -12.56 -13.48
N ARG A 103 6.24 -13.73 -14.00
CA ARG A 103 7.62 -14.00 -14.37
C ARG A 103 7.93 -13.33 -15.69
N GLN A 104 9.22 -13.13 -15.94
CA GLN A 104 9.74 -12.57 -17.18
C GLN A 104 9.26 -13.25 -18.48
N CYS A 105 8.97 -14.55 -18.41
CA CYS A 105 8.57 -15.37 -19.56
C CYS A 105 7.05 -15.57 -19.68
N ASP A 106 6.25 -14.98 -18.80
CA ASP A 106 4.81 -15.15 -18.78
C ASP A 106 4.13 -13.99 -19.52
N ASP A 107 3.75 -14.19 -20.79
CA ASP A 107 3.12 -13.12 -21.60
C ASP A 107 1.65 -12.85 -21.23
N PHE A 108 1.01 -13.77 -20.49
CA PHE A 108 -0.41 -13.68 -20.16
C PHE A 108 -0.69 -14.05 -18.70
N VAL A 109 -1.63 -13.33 -18.09
CA VAL A 109 -2.29 -13.72 -16.84
C VAL A 109 -3.69 -14.23 -17.17
N THR A 110 -4.00 -15.44 -16.72
CA THR A 110 -5.31 -16.06 -16.93
C THR A 110 -6.15 -15.97 -15.66
N ILE A 111 -7.39 -15.50 -15.78
CA ILE A 111 -8.35 -15.39 -14.70
C ILE A 111 -9.54 -16.28 -15.05
N GLU A 112 -9.82 -17.24 -14.19
CA GLU A 112 -10.92 -18.20 -14.37
C GLU A 112 -11.95 -18.00 -13.25
N LEU A 113 -13.22 -17.89 -13.64
CA LEU A 113 -14.34 -17.87 -12.70
C LEU A 113 -14.88 -19.28 -12.52
N HIS A 114 -14.94 -19.72 -11.27
CA HIS A 114 -15.39 -21.05 -10.90
C HIS A 114 -16.58 -20.98 -9.94
N GLN A 115 -17.58 -21.82 -10.16
CA GLN A 115 -18.68 -22.04 -9.23
C GLN A 115 -18.38 -23.28 -8.38
N LYS A 116 -18.43 -23.11 -7.06
CA LYS A 116 -18.20 -24.17 -6.10
C LYS A 116 -19.54 -24.86 -5.75
N HIS A 117 -19.70 -26.10 -6.20
CA HIS A 117 -20.77 -27.00 -5.75
C HIS A 117 -20.28 -27.87 -4.60
N ILE A 118 -21.19 -28.62 -3.98
CA ILE A 118 -20.89 -29.49 -2.83
C ILE A 118 -19.83 -30.54 -3.19
N ALA A 119 -19.91 -31.11 -4.39
CA ALA A 119 -19.03 -32.21 -4.83
C ALA A 119 -18.14 -31.87 -6.05
N ARG A 120 -18.40 -30.77 -6.75
CA ARG A 120 -17.71 -30.44 -8.01
C ARG A 120 -17.49 -28.94 -8.15
N THR A 121 -16.44 -28.57 -8.87
CA THR A 121 -16.23 -27.20 -9.35
C THR A 121 -16.54 -27.15 -10.84
N SER A 122 -17.33 -26.16 -11.26
CA SER A 122 -17.59 -25.89 -12.68
C SER A 122 -17.02 -24.55 -13.07
N GLU A 123 -16.26 -24.52 -14.16
CA GLU A 123 -15.78 -23.28 -14.78
C GLU A 123 -16.96 -22.54 -15.45
N HIS A 124 -17.06 -21.25 -15.20
CA HIS A 124 -18.09 -20.36 -15.77
C HIS A 124 -17.52 -19.39 -16.80
N GLY A 125 -16.21 -19.22 -16.86
CA GLY A 125 -15.57 -18.44 -17.91
C GLY A 125 -14.13 -18.09 -17.59
N THR A 126 -13.41 -17.75 -18.64
CA THR A 126 -11.98 -17.49 -18.63
C THR A 126 -11.71 -16.14 -19.29
N LEU A 127 -10.77 -15.40 -18.71
CA LEU A 127 -10.24 -14.14 -19.20
C LEU A 127 -8.72 -14.26 -19.29
N ARG A 128 -8.13 -13.83 -20.40
CA ARG A 128 -6.67 -13.75 -20.57
C ARG A 128 -6.28 -12.30 -20.78
N ILE A 129 -5.37 -11.80 -19.94
CA ILE A 129 -4.88 -10.43 -19.97
C ILE A 129 -3.44 -10.46 -20.48
N SER A 130 -3.15 -9.72 -21.55
CA SER A 130 -1.79 -9.57 -22.10
C SER A 130 -0.94 -8.71 -21.15
N VAL A 131 0.20 -9.23 -20.72
CA VAL A 131 1.10 -8.48 -19.83
C VAL A 131 1.67 -7.27 -20.56
N LEU A 132 2.13 -7.46 -21.79
CA LEU A 132 2.72 -6.37 -22.56
C LEU A 132 1.67 -5.34 -22.97
N ASP A 133 0.55 -5.77 -23.55
CA ASP A 133 -0.41 -4.86 -24.17
C ASP A 133 -1.40 -4.23 -23.19
N GLU A 134 -1.68 -4.87 -22.05
CA GLU A 134 -2.68 -4.34 -21.10
C GLU A 134 -2.09 -3.90 -19.78
N ILE A 135 -1.01 -4.52 -19.32
CA ILE A 135 -0.40 -4.21 -18.02
C ILE A 135 0.74 -3.20 -18.20
N LEU A 136 1.57 -3.36 -19.23
CA LEU A 136 2.79 -2.56 -19.45
C LEU A 136 2.66 -1.44 -20.49
N SER A 137 1.83 -1.59 -21.53
CA SER A 137 1.73 -0.62 -22.64
C SER A 137 1.09 0.73 -22.26
N GLY A 138 0.54 0.84 -21.05
CA GLY A 138 -0.21 2.02 -20.62
C GLY A 138 -0.40 2.09 -19.11
N ARG A 139 -1.40 2.87 -18.67
CA ARG A 139 -1.77 2.89 -17.26
C ARG A 139 -2.45 1.56 -16.91
N PRO A 140 -2.06 0.88 -15.82
CA PRO A 140 -2.72 -0.34 -15.38
C PRO A 140 -4.24 -0.15 -15.32
N PRO A 141 -5.03 -1.14 -15.78
CA PRO A 141 -6.47 -0.99 -15.88
C PRO A 141 -7.08 -0.78 -14.50
N LYS A 142 -7.83 0.32 -14.32
CA LYS A 142 -8.52 0.66 -13.07
C LYS A 142 -10.03 0.54 -13.27
N LYS A 143 -10.68 -0.30 -12.44
CA LYS A 143 -12.13 -0.61 -12.52
C LYS A 143 -12.60 -0.89 -13.95
N ARG A 144 -11.77 -1.57 -14.73
CA ARG A 144 -12.08 -1.90 -16.12
C ARG A 144 -12.99 -3.12 -16.15
N LYS A 145 -13.99 -3.08 -17.03
CA LYS A 145 -14.91 -4.20 -17.27
C LYS A 145 -14.32 -5.10 -18.35
N TYR A 146 -14.21 -6.37 -18.03
CA TYR A 146 -13.76 -7.44 -18.88
C TYR A 146 -14.89 -8.43 -19.13
N THR A 147 -14.95 -9.00 -20.33
CA THR A 147 -15.91 -10.06 -20.64
C THR A 147 -15.20 -11.40 -20.54
N LEU A 148 -15.72 -12.31 -19.73
CA LEU A 148 -15.24 -13.68 -19.60
C LEU A 148 -15.86 -14.51 -20.71
N ILE A 149 -15.05 -15.42 -21.26
CA ILE A 149 -15.44 -16.31 -22.36
C ILE A 149 -15.55 -17.73 -21.79
N HIS A 150 -16.67 -18.40 -22.06
CA HIS A 150 -16.86 -19.81 -21.75
C HIS A 150 -17.33 -20.53 -23.01
N LYS A 151 -16.60 -21.58 -23.43
CA LYS A 151 -16.91 -22.34 -24.66
C LYS A 151 -17.15 -21.41 -25.87
N ASP A 152 -16.22 -20.48 -26.07
CA ASP A 152 -16.24 -19.49 -27.16
C ASP A 152 -17.43 -18.51 -27.18
N GLN A 153 -18.19 -18.44 -26.08
CA GLN A 153 -19.30 -17.49 -25.92
C GLN A 153 -19.05 -16.55 -24.73
N ALA A 154 -19.54 -15.31 -24.85
CA ALA A 154 -19.53 -14.36 -23.75
C ALA A 154 -20.41 -14.87 -22.60
N SER A 155 -19.79 -15.11 -21.45
CA SER A 155 -20.47 -15.69 -20.28
C SER A 155 -20.86 -14.61 -19.29
N THR A 156 -19.89 -13.89 -18.73
CA THR A 156 -20.13 -12.92 -17.66
C THR A 156 -19.16 -11.74 -17.78
N LYS A 157 -19.42 -10.65 -17.06
CA LYS A 157 -18.53 -9.48 -17.04
C LYS A 157 -17.88 -9.33 -15.68
N LEU A 158 -16.55 -9.24 -15.66
CA LEU A 158 -15.76 -9.01 -14.45
C LEU A 158 -15.22 -7.58 -14.45
N THR A 159 -15.47 -6.86 -13.37
CA THR A 159 -14.85 -5.55 -13.12
C THR A 159 -13.65 -5.75 -12.20
N LEU A 160 -12.45 -5.36 -12.67
CA LEU A 160 -11.21 -5.49 -11.90
C LEU A 160 -10.32 -4.24 -12.03
N SER A 161 -9.48 -4.02 -11.03
CA SER A 161 -8.35 -3.10 -11.08
C SER A 161 -7.05 -3.89 -10.95
N ILE A 162 -6.02 -3.49 -11.70
CA ILE A 162 -4.66 -4.01 -11.58
C ILE A 162 -3.79 -2.86 -11.08
N TYR A 163 -3.01 -3.11 -10.03
CA TYR A 163 -2.00 -2.20 -9.50
C TYR A 163 -0.64 -2.86 -9.69
N LYS A 164 0.34 -2.11 -10.22
CA LYS A 164 1.71 -2.58 -10.36
C LYS A 164 2.45 -2.21 -9.08
N MET A 165 3.01 -3.21 -8.40
CA MET A 165 3.89 -3.02 -7.25
C MET A 165 5.34 -3.01 -7.72
N ASP A 166 6.15 -2.11 -7.20
CA ASP A 166 7.60 -2.24 -7.37
C ASP A 166 8.11 -3.48 -6.62
N SER A 167 9.09 -4.17 -7.22
CA SER A 167 9.71 -5.39 -6.69
C SER A 167 10.35 -5.14 -5.32
N ASN A 168 10.87 -3.92 -5.12
CA ASN A 168 11.41 -3.48 -3.84
C ASN A 168 10.32 -3.38 -2.76
N ILE A 169 9.13 -2.93 -3.14
CA ILE A 169 8.00 -2.69 -2.25
C ILE A 169 7.32 -3.99 -1.84
N ALA A 170 7.23 -4.97 -2.74
CA ALA A 170 6.69 -6.30 -2.44
C ALA A 170 7.46 -7.03 -1.31
N THR A 171 8.73 -6.68 -1.11
CA THR A 171 9.56 -7.20 -0.01
C THR A 171 9.44 -6.41 1.30
N MET A 172 8.84 -5.23 1.27
CA MET A 172 8.63 -4.41 2.45
C MET A 172 7.43 -4.92 3.25
N ASN A 173 7.57 -4.98 4.59
CA ASN A 173 6.46 -5.26 5.50
C ASN A 173 5.55 -4.02 5.59
N LEU A 174 4.78 -3.74 4.54
CA LEU A 174 3.85 -2.63 4.52
C LEU A 174 2.64 -2.91 5.41
N THR A 175 2.24 -1.90 6.17
CA THR A 175 0.99 -1.97 6.93
C THR A 175 -0.22 -1.89 6.00
N PRO A 176 -1.38 -2.49 6.36
CA PRO A 176 -2.59 -2.42 5.54
C PRO A 176 -3.01 -0.98 5.18
N LEU A 177 -2.82 -0.05 6.10
CA LEU A 177 -3.13 1.37 5.89
C LEU A 177 -2.17 2.02 4.88
N THR A 178 -0.87 1.74 4.97
CA THR A 178 0.14 2.21 4.00
C THR A 178 -0.14 1.66 2.61
N LEU A 179 -0.42 0.36 2.49
CA LEU A 179 -0.79 -0.26 1.21
C LEU A 179 -2.03 0.41 0.59
N GLN A 180 -3.02 0.73 1.41
CA GLN A 180 -4.23 1.39 0.94
C GLN A 180 -3.99 2.85 0.52
N VAL A 181 -3.04 3.55 1.14
CA VAL A 181 -2.58 4.87 0.68
C VAL A 181 -1.92 4.77 -0.68
N LEU A 182 -1.00 3.81 -0.87
CA LEU A 182 -0.33 3.61 -2.17
C LEU A 182 -1.34 3.39 -3.30
N ILE A 183 -2.31 2.50 -3.07
CA ILE A 183 -3.38 2.21 -4.02
C ILE A 183 -4.21 3.47 -4.32
N GLN A 184 -4.56 4.25 -3.30
CA GLN A 184 -5.36 5.46 -3.49
C GLN A 184 -4.58 6.55 -4.24
N ALA A 185 -3.30 6.74 -3.95
CA ALA A 185 -2.48 7.70 -4.67
C ALA A 185 -2.26 7.29 -6.12
N GLN A 186 -2.05 5.99 -6.40
CA GLN A 186 -2.06 5.50 -7.78
C GLN A 186 -3.38 5.84 -8.47
N GLN A 187 -4.54 5.74 -7.79
CA GLN A 187 -5.83 6.12 -8.36
C GLN A 187 -5.93 7.63 -8.65
N GLU A 188 -5.40 8.49 -7.77
CA GLU A 188 -5.46 9.95 -7.86
C GLU A 188 -4.46 10.56 -8.86
N GLY A 189 -3.32 9.92 -9.12
CA GLY A 189 -2.29 10.47 -10.01
C GLY A 189 -1.14 9.50 -10.27
N ASN A 190 -0.29 9.84 -11.24
CA ASN A 190 0.82 9.01 -11.72
C ASN A 190 2.06 9.12 -10.80
N ILE A 191 1.85 9.01 -9.48
CA ILE A 191 2.92 9.09 -8.49
C ILE A 191 3.60 7.73 -8.41
N MET A 192 4.93 7.71 -8.52
CA MET A 192 5.71 6.48 -8.34
C MET A 192 5.61 6.01 -6.89
N GLU A 193 5.40 4.71 -6.69
CA GLU A 193 5.17 4.15 -5.36
C GLU A 193 6.35 4.36 -4.42
N GLU A 194 7.59 4.27 -4.94
CA GLU A 194 8.81 4.52 -4.17
C GLU A 194 8.89 5.97 -3.67
N ASP A 195 8.58 6.96 -4.53
CA ASP A 195 8.56 8.37 -4.13
C ASP A 195 7.57 8.63 -3.01
N MET A 196 6.44 7.92 -3.03
CA MET A 196 5.42 8.02 -2.02
C MET A 196 5.79 7.33 -0.71
N LEU A 197 6.43 6.17 -0.75
CA LEU A 197 6.96 5.53 0.45
C LEU A 197 8.04 6.38 1.10
N ASN A 198 9.01 6.87 0.30
CA ASN A 198 10.04 7.79 0.78
C ASN A 198 9.41 9.05 1.38
N SER A 199 8.40 9.62 0.71
CA SER A 199 7.69 10.79 1.23
C SER A 199 6.97 10.49 2.54
N LEU A 200 6.30 9.33 2.65
CA LEU A 200 5.62 8.90 3.88
C LEU A 200 6.59 8.64 5.02
N ASP A 201 7.79 8.12 4.75
CA ASP A 201 8.81 7.88 5.77
C ASP A 201 9.40 9.20 6.29
N GLU A 202 9.66 10.15 5.39
CA GLU A 202 10.16 11.51 5.70
C GLU A 202 9.10 12.42 6.36
N MET A 203 7.82 12.08 6.35
CA MET A 203 6.75 12.90 6.94
C MET A 203 6.75 12.85 8.47
N GLU A 204 6.31 13.94 9.10
CA GLU A 204 5.95 13.89 10.52
C GLU A 204 4.69 13.05 10.74
N ASP A 205 4.55 12.39 11.88
CA ASP A 205 3.44 11.48 12.16
C ASP A 205 2.05 12.16 12.06
N THR A 206 1.98 13.46 12.38
CA THR A 206 0.78 14.29 12.21
C THR A 206 0.39 14.45 10.74
N GLU A 207 1.37 14.60 9.84
CA GLU A 207 1.15 14.65 8.40
C GLU A 207 0.77 13.27 7.85
N LYS A 208 1.41 12.19 8.31
CA LYS A 208 1.04 10.81 7.94
C LYS A 208 -0.42 10.52 8.28
N LEU A 209 -0.90 10.97 9.44
CA LEU A 209 -2.31 10.83 9.83
C LEU A 209 -3.27 11.54 8.86
N LYS A 210 -2.90 12.69 8.29
CA LYS A 210 -3.73 13.34 7.26
C LYS A 210 -3.88 12.46 6.02
N TYR A 211 -2.85 11.74 5.61
CA TYR A 211 -2.95 10.80 4.49
C TYR A 211 -3.77 9.56 4.85
N PHE A 212 -3.48 8.97 6.00
CA PHE A 212 -4.24 7.83 6.51
C PHE A 212 -5.73 8.14 6.72
N SER A 213 -6.07 9.41 6.99
CA SER A 213 -7.47 9.81 7.13
C SER A 213 -8.28 9.56 5.86
N LYS A 214 -7.66 9.63 4.68
CA LYS A 214 -8.31 9.34 3.38
C LYS A 214 -8.73 7.87 3.28
N VAL A 215 -7.95 6.96 3.84
CA VAL A 215 -8.23 5.51 3.83
C VAL A 215 -9.48 5.15 4.64
N ILE A 216 -9.76 5.90 5.70
CA ILE A 216 -10.95 5.71 6.55
C ILE A 216 -12.02 6.79 6.29
N THR A 217 -11.96 7.40 5.10
CA THR A 217 -12.99 8.31 4.57
C THR A 217 -13.85 7.57 3.55
N GLY A 218 -15.17 7.64 3.67
CA GLY A 218 -16.07 6.99 2.74
C GLY A 218 -17.49 6.75 3.27
N PRO A 219 -18.39 6.22 2.43
CA PRO A 219 -19.74 5.90 2.82
C PRO A 219 -19.81 4.65 3.70
N LEU A 220 -20.56 4.74 4.80
CA LEU A 220 -20.89 3.60 5.67
C LEU A 220 -22.36 3.65 6.06
N ARG A 221 -22.95 2.46 6.22
CA ARG A 221 -24.30 2.33 6.76
C ARG A 221 -24.25 2.11 8.26
N LYS A 222 -24.78 3.07 9.01
CA LYS A 222 -24.91 3.02 10.47
C LYS A 222 -26.27 2.42 10.84
N MET A 223 -26.28 1.42 11.72
CA MET A 223 -27.53 0.91 12.27
C MET A 223 -28.18 1.95 13.19
N ASN A 224 -29.47 2.22 12.97
CA ASN A 224 -30.20 3.16 13.81
C ASN A 224 -30.47 2.55 15.18
N SER A 225 -30.28 3.33 16.25
CA SER A 225 -30.55 2.85 17.62
C SER A 225 -32.05 2.64 17.89
N VAL A 226 -32.93 3.28 17.11
CA VAL A 226 -34.39 3.29 17.34
C VAL A 226 -35.17 2.47 16.30
N LYS A 227 -34.65 2.34 15.06
CA LYS A 227 -35.28 1.57 13.99
C LYS A 227 -34.38 0.39 13.62
N THR A 228 -34.95 -0.76 13.27
CA THR A 228 -34.23 -1.94 12.75
C THR A 228 -33.60 -1.74 11.36
N GLY A 229 -33.51 -0.48 10.89
CA GLY A 229 -32.97 -0.10 9.59
C GLY A 229 -31.56 0.48 9.67
N TYR A 230 -30.90 0.49 8.52
CA TYR A 230 -29.60 1.15 8.33
C TYR A 230 -29.79 2.48 7.60
N THR A 231 -29.09 3.51 8.05
CA THR A 231 -28.98 4.78 7.33
C THR A 231 -27.56 4.93 6.82
N GLU A 232 -27.41 5.32 5.56
CA GLU A 232 -26.11 5.59 4.95
C GLU A 232 -25.65 6.99 5.33
N TYR A 233 -24.38 7.12 5.68
CA TYR A 233 -23.72 8.39 5.98
C TYR A 233 -22.34 8.41 5.32
N PHE A 234 -21.85 9.59 5.02
CA PHE A 234 -20.47 9.83 4.60
C PHE A 234 -19.61 10.11 5.83
N PHE A 235 -18.61 9.28 6.08
CA PHE A 235 -17.67 9.42 7.20
C PHE A 235 -16.35 10.02 6.75
N LYS A 236 -15.78 10.92 7.56
CA LYS A 236 -14.46 11.51 7.33
C LYS A 236 -13.77 11.88 8.65
N PRO A 237 -12.50 11.52 8.87
CA PRO A 237 -11.74 11.97 10.01
C PRO A 237 -11.35 13.45 9.90
N PHE A 238 -11.38 14.15 11.03
CA PHE A 238 -10.93 15.53 11.15
C PHE A 238 -10.06 15.70 12.38
N GLU A 239 -9.00 16.49 12.24
CA GLU A 239 -8.20 16.95 13.36
C GLU A 239 -8.91 18.16 14.00
N VAL A 240 -9.48 17.96 15.19
CA VAL A 240 -10.24 18.99 15.91
C VAL A 240 -9.31 19.92 16.69
N SER A 241 -8.21 19.37 17.18
CA SER A 241 -7.10 20.09 17.79
C SER A 241 -5.82 19.28 17.57
N PRO A 242 -4.62 19.85 17.75
CA PRO A 242 -3.37 19.13 17.52
C PRO A 242 -3.34 17.75 18.20
N GLY A 243 -3.28 16.67 17.41
CA GLY A 243 -3.28 15.28 17.88
C GLY A 243 -4.64 14.72 18.33
N CYS A 244 -5.71 15.52 18.34
CA CYS A 244 -7.08 15.07 18.65
C CYS A 244 -7.87 14.91 17.35
N TRP A 245 -8.17 13.65 17.02
CA TRP A 245 -8.94 13.32 15.83
C TRP A 245 -10.34 12.86 16.20
N ASP A 246 -11.31 13.33 15.43
CA ASP A 246 -12.70 12.89 15.49
C ASP A 246 -13.14 12.32 14.14
N TRP A 247 -13.92 11.25 14.18
CA TRP A 247 -14.54 10.64 13.03
C TRP A 247 -15.93 11.24 12.83
N CYS A 248 -16.02 12.24 11.96
CA CYS A 248 -17.22 13.01 11.69
C CYS A 248 -18.05 12.34 10.58
N PHE A 249 -19.37 12.55 10.60
CA PHE A 249 -20.25 12.03 9.56
C PHE A 249 -21.36 13.01 9.15
N TRP A 250 -21.77 12.89 7.89
CA TRP A 250 -22.83 13.65 7.23
C TRP A 250 -23.81 12.70 6.56
N GLU A 251 -25.06 13.11 6.39
CA GLU A 251 -26.11 12.33 5.72
C GLU A 251 -25.68 11.90 4.30
N SER A 252 -24.92 12.75 3.62
CA SER A 252 -24.38 12.43 2.31
C SER A 252 -23.07 13.15 1.99
N ILE A 253 -22.38 12.70 0.94
CA ILE A 253 -21.16 13.35 0.45
C ILE A 253 -21.45 14.73 -0.15
N GLU A 254 -22.65 14.94 -0.70
CA GLU A 254 -23.09 16.21 -1.26
C GLU A 254 -23.20 17.28 -0.17
N LYS A 255 -23.80 16.95 0.98
CA LYS A 255 -23.87 17.86 2.13
C LYS A 255 -22.50 18.26 2.65
N TYR A 256 -21.61 17.27 2.77
CA TYR A 256 -20.22 17.55 3.10
C TYR A 256 -19.56 18.48 2.07
N LYS A 257 -19.75 18.24 0.77
CA LYS A 257 -19.20 19.07 -0.31
C LYS A 257 -19.76 20.49 -0.33
N ALA A 258 -21.02 20.65 0.09
CA ALA A 258 -21.70 21.94 0.24
C ALA A 258 -21.22 22.75 1.45
N GLY A 259 -20.45 22.13 2.36
CA GLY A 259 -19.93 22.79 3.56
C GLY A 259 -20.87 22.71 4.77
N ASP A 260 -21.87 21.82 4.73
CA ASP A 260 -22.82 21.65 5.82
C ASP A 260 -22.12 21.20 7.12
N LYS A 261 -22.75 21.54 8.25
CA LYS A 261 -22.34 21.08 9.57
C LYS A 261 -22.48 19.54 9.66
N GLN A 262 -21.55 18.91 10.37
CA GLN A 262 -21.60 17.47 10.62
C GLN A 262 -22.84 17.07 11.45
N ASP A 263 -23.45 15.93 11.11
CA ASP A 263 -24.59 15.37 11.85
C ASP A 263 -24.15 14.74 13.17
N GLY A 264 -22.90 14.31 13.26
CA GLY A 264 -22.29 13.86 14.49
C GLY A 264 -20.83 13.46 14.31
N ASN A 265 -20.21 13.07 15.41
CA ASN A 265 -18.81 12.70 15.48
C ASN A 265 -18.56 11.60 16.52
N ILE A 266 -17.50 10.82 16.31
CA ILE A 266 -16.99 9.82 17.25
C ILE A 266 -15.50 10.11 17.45
N SER A 267 -15.08 10.44 18.67
CA SER A 267 -13.66 10.71 18.92
C SER A 267 -12.84 9.43 18.82
N PHE A 268 -11.73 9.43 18.07
CA PHE A 268 -10.91 8.22 17.90
C PHE A 268 -10.34 7.72 19.24
N LEU A 269 -9.98 8.64 20.13
CA LEU A 269 -9.51 8.33 21.49
C LEU A 269 -10.59 7.69 22.38
N SER A 270 -11.86 7.80 22.00
CA SER A 270 -12.97 7.18 22.74
C SER A 270 -13.29 5.77 22.28
N ILE A 271 -12.76 5.35 21.12
CA ILE A 271 -13.03 4.04 20.54
C ILE A 271 -12.21 2.99 21.28
N SER A 272 -12.89 2.00 21.87
CA SER A 272 -12.25 0.92 22.62
C SER A 272 -12.21 -0.40 21.88
N LEU A 273 -13.08 -0.60 20.87
CA LEU A 273 -13.11 -1.85 20.11
C LEU A 273 -13.60 -1.63 18.68
N VAL A 274 -12.91 -2.26 17.73
CA VAL A 274 -13.35 -2.41 16.35
C VAL A 274 -13.20 -3.89 15.98
N THR A 275 -14.31 -4.59 15.75
CA THR A 275 -14.29 -6.04 15.49
C THR A 275 -15.22 -6.46 14.35
N PRO A 276 -14.87 -7.52 13.61
CA PRO A 276 -15.75 -8.05 12.58
C PRO A 276 -17.01 -8.69 13.19
N ASP A 277 -18.16 -8.51 12.52
CA ASP A 277 -19.33 -9.34 12.79
C ASP A 277 -19.09 -10.74 12.21
N THR A 278 -19.07 -11.75 13.08
CA THR A 278 -18.87 -13.15 12.68
C THR A 278 -20.01 -13.69 11.81
N SER A 279 -21.20 -13.10 11.94
CA SER A 279 -22.40 -13.52 11.21
C SER A 279 -22.50 -12.90 9.82
N ASN A 280 -21.81 -11.77 9.58
CA ASN A 280 -21.94 -11.04 8.31
C ASN A 280 -20.63 -10.35 7.90
N ARG A 281 -20.07 -10.79 6.77
CA ARG A 281 -18.84 -10.22 6.20
C ARG A 281 -18.93 -8.77 5.77
N LYS A 282 -20.13 -8.22 5.61
CA LYS A 282 -20.33 -6.80 5.29
C LYS A 282 -20.51 -5.94 6.53
N ARG A 283 -20.41 -6.49 7.74
CA ARG A 283 -20.71 -5.77 8.97
C ARG A 283 -19.55 -5.83 9.95
N PHE A 284 -19.35 -4.73 10.66
CA PHE A 284 -18.40 -4.66 11.75
C PHE A 284 -18.99 -3.86 12.91
N LEU A 285 -18.46 -4.14 14.09
CA LEU A 285 -18.88 -3.56 15.33
C LEU A 285 -17.86 -2.53 15.79
N LEU A 286 -18.34 -1.40 16.27
CA LEU A 286 -17.54 -0.37 16.91
C LEU A 286 -18.09 -0.08 18.30
N ARG A 287 -17.24 -0.15 19.32
CA ARG A 287 -17.53 0.26 20.69
C ARG A 287 -16.72 1.49 21.04
N TYR A 288 -17.38 2.48 21.63
CA TYR A 288 -16.73 3.72 22.07
C TYR A 288 -17.39 4.24 23.35
N HIS A 289 -16.64 5.04 24.11
CA HIS A 289 -17.08 5.56 25.40
C HIS A 289 -17.57 6.99 25.30
N THR A 290 -18.79 7.22 25.76
CA THR A 290 -19.35 8.56 25.94
C THR A 290 -19.39 8.93 27.42
N ARG A 291 -19.76 10.17 27.72
CA ARG A 291 -20.04 10.61 29.11
C ARG A 291 -21.11 9.76 29.79
N ASN A 292 -22.01 9.16 29.01
CA ASN A 292 -23.13 8.35 29.50
C ASN A 292 -22.79 6.87 29.56
N GLY A 293 -21.53 6.49 29.29
CA GLY A 293 -21.08 5.10 29.29
C GLY A 293 -20.72 4.56 27.90
N PRO A 294 -20.42 3.26 27.81
CA PRO A 294 -20.06 2.60 26.56
C PRO A 294 -21.26 2.51 25.61
N LEU A 295 -21.05 2.91 24.36
CA LEU A 295 -22.00 2.73 23.28
C LEU A 295 -21.43 1.77 22.24
N GLN A 296 -22.31 1.04 21.59
CA GLN A 296 -21.97 0.04 20.58
C GLN A 296 -22.79 0.31 19.32
N ILE A 297 -22.09 0.46 18.19
CA ILE A 297 -22.69 0.74 16.89
C ILE A 297 -22.32 -0.40 15.93
N LEU A 298 -23.31 -0.86 15.17
CA LEU A 298 -23.11 -1.80 14.09
C LEU A 298 -23.07 -1.05 12.76
N PHE A 299 -21.98 -1.23 12.03
CA PHE A 299 -21.78 -0.66 10.70
C PHE A 299 -21.94 -1.73 9.63
N LYS A 300 -22.38 -1.31 8.45
CA LYS A 300 -22.39 -2.11 7.23
C LYS A 300 -21.62 -1.38 6.13
N THR A 301 -20.73 -2.09 5.44
CA THR A 301 -19.91 -1.53 4.38
C THR A 301 -20.71 -1.27 3.10
N VAL A 302 -20.26 -0.26 2.35
CA VAL A 302 -20.89 0.18 1.09
C VAL A 302 -19.93 0.05 -0.09
N ASP A 303 -18.73 0.61 0.05
CA ASP A 303 -17.79 0.84 -1.05
C ASP A 303 -16.59 -0.11 -1.06
N ARG A 304 -16.04 -0.43 0.12
CA ARG A 304 -14.86 -1.29 0.29
C ARG A 304 -15.14 -2.44 1.26
N ASP A 305 -14.27 -3.44 1.26
CA ASP A 305 -14.42 -4.61 2.13
C ASP A 305 -14.39 -4.21 3.62
N ARG A 306 -15.04 -5.03 4.45
CA ARG A 306 -15.09 -4.84 5.90
C ARG A 306 -13.71 -4.88 6.52
N ASP A 307 -12.85 -5.76 6.07
CA ASP A 307 -11.55 -5.94 6.71
C ASP A 307 -10.66 -4.71 6.43
N ILE A 308 -10.79 -4.07 5.25
CA ILE A 308 -10.14 -2.78 4.95
C ILE A 308 -10.60 -1.68 5.92
N TRP A 309 -11.91 -1.60 6.21
CA TRP A 309 -12.44 -0.66 7.19
C TRP A 309 -11.91 -0.94 8.60
N ILE A 310 -11.91 -2.20 9.04
CA ILE A 310 -11.48 -2.60 10.38
C ILE A 310 -9.99 -2.33 10.56
N ASP A 311 -9.16 -2.80 9.64
CA ASP A 311 -7.71 -2.71 9.74
C ASP A 311 -7.28 -1.25 9.63
N GLY A 312 -7.87 -0.50 8.69
CA GLY A 312 -7.65 0.94 8.57
C GLY A 312 -8.03 1.70 9.83
N LEU A 313 -9.19 1.41 10.44
CA LEU A 313 -9.61 2.06 11.68
C LEU A 313 -8.69 1.71 12.85
N LYS A 314 -8.34 0.44 13.03
CA LYS A 314 -7.46 0.00 14.13
C LYS A 314 -6.10 0.67 14.05
N GLU A 315 -5.50 0.64 12.87
CA GLU A 315 -4.17 1.24 12.66
C GLU A 315 -4.22 2.77 12.80
N PHE A 316 -5.26 3.41 12.27
CA PHE A 316 -5.46 4.86 12.44
C PHE A 316 -5.63 5.24 13.92
N ILE A 317 -6.46 4.51 14.67
CA ILE A 317 -6.67 4.74 16.11
C ILE A 317 -5.35 4.62 16.87
N GLN A 318 -4.56 3.59 16.58
CA GLN A 318 -3.26 3.39 17.21
C GLN A 318 -2.34 4.58 16.95
N LYS A 319 -2.14 4.95 15.68
CA LYS A 319 -1.26 6.07 15.30
C LYS A 319 -1.75 7.41 15.85
N ALA A 320 -3.06 7.67 15.82
CA ALA A 320 -3.65 8.88 16.40
C ALA A 320 -3.42 8.94 17.92
N THR A 321 -3.49 7.80 18.60
CA THR A 321 -3.23 7.70 20.04
C THR A 321 -1.74 7.94 20.35
N GLU A 322 -0.83 7.37 19.57
CA GLU A 322 0.62 7.59 19.68
C GLU A 322 0.97 9.08 19.53
N VAL A 323 0.47 9.73 18.48
CA VAL A 323 0.66 11.18 18.24
C VAL A 323 0.06 12.03 19.37
N PHE A 324 -1.13 11.67 19.85
CA PHE A 324 -1.76 12.37 20.97
C PHE A 324 -0.92 12.29 22.26
N HIS A 325 -0.34 11.13 22.56
CA HIS A 325 0.48 10.93 23.75
C HIS A 325 1.89 11.52 23.63
N ALA A 326 2.44 11.58 22.41
CA ALA A 326 3.74 12.19 22.15
C ALA A 326 3.71 13.72 22.31
N ASN A 327 2.55 14.37 22.15
CA ASN A 327 2.43 15.82 22.24
C ASN A 327 2.45 16.30 23.71
N PRO A 328 3.49 17.04 24.17
CA PRO A 328 3.63 17.48 25.56
C PRO A 328 2.51 18.43 26.04
N THR A 329 1.73 18.99 25.11
CA THR A 329 0.62 19.92 25.36
C THR A 329 -0.67 19.22 25.83
N PHE A 330 -0.68 17.88 25.91
CA PHE A 330 -1.85 17.04 26.18
C PHE A 330 -2.67 17.40 27.43
N LYS A 331 -2.01 17.89 28.51
CA LYS A 331 -2.70 18.29 29.75
C LYS A 331 -3.54 19.56 29.60
N ILE A 332 -3.19 20.43 28.65
CA ILE A 332 -3.87 21.72 28.40
C ILE A 332 -5.04 21.52 27.44
N LEU A 333 -4.89 20.66 26.43
CA LEU A 333 -5.91 20.40 25.40
C LEU A 333 -7.12 19.64 25.95
N LYS A 334 -6.92 18.66 26.85
CA LYS A 334 -8.02 17.90 27.49
C LYS A 334 -9.01 18.80 28.26
N LYS A 335 -8.57 19.97 28.76
CA LYS A 335 -9.42 20.95 29.46
C LYS A 335 -10.18 21.88 28.52
N LYS A 336 -9.79 21.99 27.24
CA LYS A 336 -10.32 22.96 26.28
C LYS A 336 -11.32 22.39 25.27
N ASN A 337 -11.80 21.15 25.43
CA ASN A 337 -12.81 20.51 24.57
C ASN A 337 -14.13 21.31 24.51
N LYS A 338 -14.12 22.42 23.78
CA LYS A 338 -15.29 23.06 23.20
C LYS A 338 -15.70 22.23 22.00
N ALA A 339 -17.01 22.02 21.83
CA ALA A 339 -17.53 21.38 20.64
C ALA A 339 -17.17 22.22 19.41
N VAL A 340 -16.19 21.76 18.64
CA VAL A 340 -15.83 22.39 17.37
C VAL A 340 -16.83 21.91 16.33
N VAL A 341 -17.49 22.87 15.68
CA VAL A 341 -18.32 22.58 14.51
C VAL A 341 -17.36 22.38 13.34
N VAL A 342 -17.43 21.21 12.73
CA VAL A 342 -16.54 20.81 11.65
C VAL A 342 -17.27 21.01 10.33
N THR A 343 -16.75 21.91 9.51
CA THR A 343 -17.20 22.12 8.13
C THR A 343 -16.08 21.74 7.16
N LYS A 344 -16.39 21.67 5.86
CA LYS A 344 -15.42 21.39 4.80
C LYS A 344 -14.23 22.35 4.80
N ASP A 345 -14.42 23.59 5.23
CA ASP A 345 -13.36 24.60 5.25
C ASP A 345 -12.24 24.28 6.26
N LEU A 346 -12.51 23.38 7.20
CA LEU A 346 -11.53 22.87 8.16
C LEU A 346 -10.86 21.57 7.68
N ASP A 347 -11.13 21.12 6.46
CA ASP A 347 -10.59 19.86 5.94
C ASP A 347 -9.10 20.02 5.65
N PRO A 348 -8.22 19.34 6.43
CA PRO A 348 -6.80 19.47 6.24
C PRO A 348 -6.29 18.69 5.03
N SER A 349 -7.15 17.94 4.31
CA SER A 349 -6.76 16.99 3.26
C SER A 349 -6.01 17.70 2.12
N PRO A 350 -4.67 17.63 2.06
CA PRO A 350 -3.97 18.15 0.92
C PRO A 350 -4.13 17.16 -0.25
N LYS A 351 -4.15 17.66 -1.49
CA LYS A 351 -3.92 16.76 -2.62
C LYS A 351 -2.45 16.34 -2.57
N TYR A 352 -2.18 15.07 -2.84
CA TYR A 352 -0.79 14.57 -2.78
C TYR A 352 0.12 15.36 -3.73
N GLU A 353 -0.40 15.70 -4.93
CA GLU A 353 0.30 16.53 -5.91
C GLU A 353 0.75 17.89 -5.34
N ASP A 354 -0.04 18.48 -4.43
CA ASP A 354 0.26 19.77 -3.84
C ASP A 354 1.43 19.65 -2.85
N VAL A 355 1.46 18.61 -2.02
CA VAL A 355 2.55 18.37 -1.06
C VAL A 355 3.84 17.97 -1.76
N HIS A 356 3.76 17.10 -2.77
CA HIS A 356 4.93 16.70 -3.54
C HIS A 356 5.52 17.88 -4.33
N ARG A 357 4.68 18.73 -4.94
CA ARG A 357 5.15 19.96 -5.60
C ARG A 357 5.77 20.96 -4.63
N LEU A 358 5.22 21.11 -3.42
CA LEU A 358 5.79 21.98 -2.39
C LEU A 358 7.17 21.48 -1.96
N ARG A 359 7.33 20.17 -1.70
CA ARG A 359 8.64 19.60 -1.33
C ARG A 359 9.67 19.63 -2.47
N LEU A 360 9.25 19.39 -3.72
CA LEU A 360 10.15 19.55 -4.87
C LEU A 360 10.62 21.00 -5.00
N LYS A 361 9.73 21.98 -4.76
CA LYS A 361 10.13 23.39 -4.71
C LYS A 361 11.11 23.65 -3.57
N ASP A 362 10.84 23.15 -2.36
CA ASP A 362 11.74 23.35 -1.21
C ASP A 362 13.12 22.71 -1.42
N LYS A 363 13.19 21.52 -2.06
CA LYS A 363 14.45 20.90 -2.47
C LYS A 363 15.16 21.71 -3.57
N GLN A 364 14.42 22.26 -4.53
CA GLN A 364 14.98 23.09 -5.61
C GLN A 364 15.48 24.46 -5.12
N TYR A 365 14.83 25.07 -4.12
CA TYR A 365 15.30 26.30 -3.49
C TYR A 365 16.58 26.06 -2.68
N ASN A 366 16.65 24.97 -1.90
CA ASN A 366 17.88 24.63 -1.15
C ASN A 366 19.07 24.31 -2.07
N LEU A 367 18.84 23.77 -3.27
CA LEU A 367 19.92 23.54 -4.26
C LEU A 367 20.42 24.82 -4.96
N ASN A 368 19.60 25.87 -5.02
CA ASN A 368 19.97 27.13 -5.65
C ASN A 368 20.68 28.10 -4.69
N ASP A 369 20.49 27.94 -3.37
CA ASP A 369 21.17 28.76 -2.36
C ASP A 369 22.63 28.30 -2.10
N ASP A 370 23.01 27.10 -2.55
CA ASP A 370 24.38 26.57 -2.43
C ASP A 370 25.30 26.89 -3.64
N VAL A 371 24.82 27.69 -4.62
CA VAL A 371 25.64 28.16 -5.75
C VAL A 371 25.96 29.65 -5.57
N PHE A 372 26.84 29.97 -4.62
CA PHE A 372 27.49 31.27 -4.58
C PHE A 372 28.70 31.28 -5.53
N TYR A 373 28.68 32.21 -6.49
CA TYR A 373 29.80 32.52 -7.38
C TYR A 373 31.01 33.01 -6.57
N GLU A 374 32.12 32.29 -6.67
CA GLU A 374 33.44 32.92 -6.60
C GLU A 374 33.57 33.80 -7.84
N ASN A 375 33.64 35.12 -7.65
CA ASN A 375 34.29 36.01 -8.59
C ASN A 375 35.14 36.98 -7.78
N GLU A 376 36.44 36.78 -7.91
CA GLU A 376 37.48 37.72 -7.52
C GLU A 376 37.48 38.95 -8.45
N ASP A 377 37.98 40.03 -7.84
CA ASP A 377 38.72 41.15 -8.42
C ASP A 377 38.03 42.46 -8.88
N ASP A 378 38.37 43.47 -8.06
CA ASP A 378 38.89 44.79 -8.37
C ASP A 378 37.93 45.95 -8.73
N SER A 379 37.76 46.87 -7.77
CA SER A 379 38.52 48.14 -7.71
C SER A 379 37.74 49.29 -7.05
N GLY A 380 38.42 49.99 -6.12
CA GLY A 380 38.28 51.45 -5.96
C GLY A 380 37.33 52.03 -4.89
N GLY A 381 37.89 52.39 -3.72
CA GLY A 381 37.86 53.79 -3.28
C GLY A 381 36.72 54.33 -2.40
N ASN A 382 37.00 54.30 -1.09
CA ASN A 382 37.01 55.44 -0.16
C ASN A 382 35.84 55.73 0.81
N GLU A 383 36.25 55.78 2.09
CA GLU A 383 35.84 56.63 3.22
C GLU A 383 34.62 56.34 4.13
N ASN A 384 34.96 55.72 5.27
CA ASN A 384 34.74 56.18 6.65
C ASN A 384 33.31 56.36 7.22
N LYS A 385 32.95 55.49 8.18
CA LYS A 385 32.59 55.91 9.55
C LYS A 385 32.62 54.77 10.57
N ASN A 386 33.39 55.01 11.63
CA ASN A 386 33.52 54.26 12.89
C ASN A 386 32.19 53.81 13.52
N ARG A 387 32.16 52.57 14.06
CA ARG A 387 31.67 52.25 15.43
C ARG A 387 31.95 50.80 15.85
N GLY A 388 32.70 50.64 16.95
CA GLY A 388 32.46 49.71 18.06
C GLY A 388 32.45 48.20 17.79
N ILE A 389 33.59 47.56 18.04
CA ILE A 389 33.80 46.10 18.05
C ILE A 389 33.29 45.51 19.38
N HIS A 390 32.34 44.58 19.29
CA HIS A 390 32.12 43.50 20.25
C HIS A 390 32.03 42.19 19.46
N THR A 391 33.12 41.43 19.44
CA THR A 391 33.21 40.11 18.80
C THR A 391 32.64 39.04 19.74
N VAL A 392 31.55 38.41 19.31
CA VAL A 392 31.01 37.16 19.86
C VAL A 392 31.50 36.02 18.94
N PRO A 393 32.00 34.88 19.45
CA PRO A 393 32.48 33.80 18.60
C PRO A 393 31.31 33.08 17.91
N SER A 394 31.35 32.98 16.58
CA SER A 394 30.39 32.21 15.78
C SER A 394 30.53 30.70 15.99
N PRO A 395 29.44 29.90 15.91
CA PRO A 395 29.39 28.49 16.30
C PRO A 395 29.88 27.50 15.22
N LEU A 396 30.60 27.96 14.21
CA LEU A 396 30.92 27.17 13.01
C LEU A 396 32.29 26.46 13.05
N SER A 397 33.06 26.57 14.13
CA SER A 397 34.36 25.88 14.28
C SER A 397 34.29 24.53 15.01
N ALA A 398 33.12 24.12 15.52
CA ALA A 398 32.96 22.85 16.24
C ALA A 398 32.71 21.63 15.31
N GLY A 399 32.10 21.84 14.13
CA GLY A 399 31.69 20.74 13.24
C GLY A 399 32.82 20.11 12.42
N LEU A 400 33.87 20.87 12.07
CA LEU A 400 34.97 20.34 11.23
C LEU A 400 35.89 19.38 12.00
N SER A 401 35.96 19.50 13.33
CA SER A 401 36.75 18.60 14.19
C SER A 401 36.12 17.20 14.30
N GLU A 402 34.79 17.12 14.31
CA GLU A 402 34.07 15.84 14.42
C GLU A 402 34.07 15.05 13.12
N VAL A 403 33.96 15.72 11.97
CA VAL A 403 34.06 15.06 10.65
C VAL A 403 35.46 14.47 10.42
N ALA A 404 36.52 15.16 10.88
CA ALA A 404 37.88 14.64 10.83
C ALA A 404 38.09 13.44 11.78
N LYS A 405 37.49 13.46 12.98
CA LYS A 405 37.50 12.30 13.90
C LYS A 405 36.71 11.10 13.36
N PHE A 406 35.58 11.34 12.69
CA PHE A 406 34.76 10.29 12.10
C PHE A 406 35.46 9.59 10.93
N LYS A 407 36.10 10.34 10.02
CA LYS A 407 36.91 9.76 8.93
C LYS A 407 38.08 8.93 9.46
N LYS A 408 38.75 9.38 10.53
CA LYS A 408 39.87 8.64 11.14
C LYS A 408 39.40 7.34 11.79
N ASN A 409 38.20 7.32 12.38
CA ASN A 409 37.60 6.11 12.96
C ASN A 409 37.12 5.11 11.90
N LEU A 410 36.61 5.59 10.75
CA LEU A 410 36.23 4.72 9.63
C LEU A 410 37.45 4.00 9.03
N GLN A 411 38.56 4.71 8.88
CA GLN A 411 39.80 4.16 8.33
C GLN A 411 40.44 3.11 9.26
N ILE A 412 40.26 3.25 10.58
CA ILE A 412 40.69 2.24 11.56
C ILE A 412 39.80 0.99 11.48
N MET A 413 38.48 1.14 11.27
CA MET A 413 37.57 -0.01 11.10
C MET A 413 37.82 -0.80 9.82
N GLU A 414 38.12 -0.13 8.70
CA GLU A 414 38.48 -0.79 7.44
C GLU A 414 39.79 -1.58 7.56
N SER A 415 40.76 -1.08 8.34
CA SER A 415 42.04 -1.78 8.55
C SER A 415 41.94 -3.05 9.41
N ASN A 416 40.85 -3.21 10.18
CA ASN A 416 40.64 -4.35 11.08
C ASN A 416 39.75 -5.45 10.48
N MET A 417 39.03 -5.20 9.38
CA MET A 417 38.19 -6.21 8.72
C MET A 417 38.95 -7.15 7.76
N TYR A 418 40.21 -6.85 7.44
CA TYR A 418 41.07 -7.71 6.62
C TYR A 418 42.34 -8.11 7.39
N ARG A 419 42.17 -8.87 8.47
CA ARG A 419 43.22 -9.78 8.95
C ARG A 419 42.66 -11.20 8.97
N PRO A 420 43.17 -12.11 8.13
CA PRO A 420 42.84 -13.52 8.28
C PRO A 420 43.46 -14.03 9.58
N THR A 421 42.65 -14.66 10.43
CA THR A 421 43.12 -15.57 11.49
C THR A 421 43.67 -16.84 10.90
#